data_AF-A0A1C7DRC6-F1
#
_entry.id   AF-A0A1C7DRC6-F1
#
_cell.length_a   1.000
_cell.length_b   1.000
_cell.length_c   1.000
_cell.angle_alpha   90.00
_cell.angle_beta   90.00
_cell.angle_gamma   90.00
#
_symmetry.space_group_name_H-M   'P 1'
#
loop_
_entity.id
_entity.type
_entity.pdbx_description
1 polymer ?
#
loop_
_entity_poly.entity_id
_entity_poly.type
_entity_poly.pdbx_seq_one_letter_code
_entity_poly.pdbx_strand_id
1 'polypeptide(L)'
;MKDIWVIKYGDHTIRVVNTWTNEKLFVDGVLQDEQVGLHLTSRLFGKVKNKDGEYEEIKVSIGSGFCKIECRIFVGDRLLYTTKQQMSG
;
A
#
# COMPACT_ATOMS: atom_id res chain seq x y z
N MET A 1 -6.88 0.41 16.75
CA MET A 1 -7.50 0.64 15.42
C MET A 1 -6.70 -0.15 14.40
N LYS A 2 -7.36 -0.75 13.41
CA LYS A 2 -6.71 -1.54 12.35
C LYS A 2 -7.33 -1.15 11.03
N ASP A 3 -6.51 -0.74 10.09
CA ASP A 3 -6.91 -0.47 8.71
C ASP A 3 -6.36 -1.59 7.81
N ILE A 4 -7.18 -1.98 6.84
CA ILE A 4 -6.80 -2.98 5.84
C ILE A 4 -7.25 -2.44 4.48
N TRP A 5 -6.30 -2.34 3.56
CA TRP A 5 -6.56 -1.99 2.17
C TRP A 5 -6.22 -3.19 1.29
N VAL A 6 -7.18 -3.61 0.47
CA VAL A 6 -7.03 -4.71 -0.48
C VAL A 6 -7.37 -4.19 -1.85
N ILE A 7 -6.43 -4.30 -2.78
CA ILE A 7 -6.58 -3.86 -4.18
C ILE A 7 -6.09 -4.96 -5.12
N LYS A 8 -6.67 -4.98 -6.32
CA LYS A 8 -6.25 -5.89 -7.39
C LYS A 8 -5.31 -5.19 -8.36
N TYR A 9 -4.30 -5.92 -8.82
CA TYR A 9 -3.41 -5.51 -9.90
C TYR A 9 -3.25 -6.67 -10.88
N GLY A 10 -3.99 -6.62 -12.00
CA GLY A 10 -4.15 -7.80 -12.86
C GLY A 10 -4.78 -8.95 -12.07
N ASP A 11 -4.10 -10.10 -12.07
CA ASP A 11 -4.50 -11.29 -11.32
C ASP A 11 -3.95 -11.32 -9.88
N HIS A 12 -3.12 -10.34 -9.52
CA HIS A 12 -2.49 -10.27 -8.21
C HIS A 12 -3.32 -9.47 -7.21
N THR A 13 -3.25 -9.87 -5.94
CA THR A 13 -3.85 -9.15 -4.82
C THR A 13 -2.78 -8.48 -3.99
N ILE A 14 -2.81 -7.14 -3.94
CA ILE A 14 -1.95 -6.35 -3.07
C ILE A 14 -2.76 -6.00 -1.82
N ARG A 15 -2.24 -6.39 -0.65
CA ARG A 15 -2.87 -6.14 0.65
C ARG A 15 -1.93 -5.36 1.56
N VAL A 16 -2.40 -4.22 2.04
CA VAL A 16 -1.73 -3.40 3.04
C VAL A 16 -2.49 -3.53 4.36
N VAL A 17 -1.78 -3.85 5.43
CA VAL A 17 -2.33 -3.87 6.78
C VAL A 17 -1.61 -2.80 7.58
N ASN A 18 -2.37 -1.94 8.26
CA ASN A 18 -1.84 -0.95 9.19
C ASN A 18 -2.47 -1.18 10.56
N THR A 19 -1.62 -1.41 11.56
CA THR A 19 -1.97 -1.33 12.97
C THR A 19 -1.12 -0.26 13.62
N TRP A 20 -1.54 0.19 14.81
CA TRP A 20 -0.86 1.25 15.56
C TRP A 20 0.67 1.07 15.69
N THR A 21 1.18 -0.17 15.69
CA THR A 21 2.60 -0.47 15.87
C THR A 21 3.21 -1.29 14.74
N ASN A 22 2.45 -1.59 13.69
CA ASN A 22 2.89 -2.54 12.67
C ASN A 22 2.16 -2.34 11.33
N GLU A 23 2.94 -2.06 10.30
CA GLU A 23 2.49 -1.95 8.92
C GLU A 23 3.09 -3.05 8.07
N LYS A 24 2.27 -3.69 7.23
CA LYS A 24 2.68 -4.83 6.40
C LYS A 24 2.15 -4.73 4.99
N LEU A 25 2.99 -5.12 4.03
CA LEU A 25 2.63 -5.25 2.63
C LEU A 25 2.67 -6.72 2.23
N PHE A 26 1.58 -7.20 1.65
CA PHE A 26 1.48 -8.55 1.09
C PHE A 26 1.13 -8.49 -0.39
N VAL A 27 1.69 -9.41 -1.16
CA VAL A 27 1.31 -9.70 -2.55
C VAL A 27 0.95 -11.18 -2.62
N ASP A 28 -0.28 -11.49 -3.03
CA ASP A 28 -0.82 -12.85 -3.07
C ASP A 28 -0.66 -13.64 -1.77
N GLY A 29 -0.79 -12.93 -0.64
CA GLY A 29 -0.63 -13.50 0.69
C GLY A 29 0.81 -13.63 1.17
N VAL A 30 1.82 -13.40 0.32
CA VAL A 30 3.24 -13.40 0.68
C VAL A 30 3.64 -12.04 1.23
N LEU A 31 4.26 -12.01 2.42
CA LEU A 31 4.79 -10.79 3.02
C LEU A 31 5.97 -10.28 2.19
N GLN A 32 5.88 -9.05 1.70
CA GLN A 32 6.95 -8.38 0.94
C GLN A 32 7.79 -7.48 1.84
N ASP A 33 7.15 -6.77 2.76
CA ASP A 33 7.82 -5.82 3.65
C ASP A 33 6.97 -5.56 4.91
N GLU A 34 7.65 -5.19 5.99
CA GLU A 34 7.03 -4.77 7.24
C GLU A 34 7.80 -3.64 7.93
N GLN A 35 7.05 -2.72 8.52
CA GLN A 35 7.60 -1.68 9.38
C GLN A 35 6.97 -1.83 10.77
N VAL A 36 7.81 -1.85 11.81
CA VAL A 36 7.40 -2.02 13.20
C VAL A 36 7.78 -0.77 14.00
N GLY A 37 6.91 -0.38 14.93
CA GLY A 37 7.10 0.76 15.81
C GLY A 37 6.06 1.86 15.61
N LEU A 38 6.24 2.96 16.34
CA LEU A 38 5.36 4.12 16.25
C LEU A 38 5.94 5.12 15.27
N HIS A 39 5.36 5.19 14.07
CA HIS A 39 5.77 6.12 13.03
C HIS A 39 4.60 7.04 12.67
N LEU A 40 4.86 8.35 12.55
CA LEU A 40 3.85 9.29 12.04
C LEU A 40 3.56 9.05 10.55
N THR A 41 4.56 8.53 9.84
CA THR A 41 4.50 8.12 8.44
C THR A 41 5.32 6.86 8.25
N SER A 42 4.83 5.92 7.46
CA SER A 42 5.53 4.68 7.11
C SER A 42 5.57 4.50 5.60
N ARG A 43 6.60 3.78 5.13
CA ARG A 43 6.76 3.41 3.72
C ARG A 43 7.06 1.93 3.65
N LEU A 44 6.33 1.24 2.79
CA LEU A 44 6.54 -0.18 2.52
C LEU A 44 6.83 -0.38 1.04
N PHE A 45 7.71 -1.33 0.73
CA PHE A 45 8.15 -1.61 -0.62
C PHE A 45 7.91 -3.07 -0.98
N GLY A 46 7.64 -3.35 -2.25
CA GLY A 46 7.45 -4.72 -2.71
C GLY A 46 7.57 -4.80 -4.22
N LYS A 47 7.29 -5.97 -4.77
CA LYS A 47 7.21 -6.16 -6.22
C LYS A 47 6.00 -7.00 -6.59
N VAL A 48 5.43 -6.73 -7.75
CA VAL A 48 4.32 -7.51 -8.33
C VAL A 48 4.59 -7.72 -9.81
N LYS A 49 4.13 -8.84 -10.35
CA LYS A 49 4.24 -9.06 -11.79
C LYS A 49 3.12 -8.34 -12.53
N ASN A 50 3.44 -7.79 -13.69
CA ASN A 50 2.46 -7.29 -14.62
C ASN A 50 1.93 -8.42 -15.52
N LYS A 51 1.01 -8.07 -16.41
CA LYS A 51 0.42 -9.00 -17.38
C LYS A 51 1.45 -9.63 -18.35
N ASP A 52 2.59 -8.97 -18.54
CA ASP A 52 3.67 -9.41 -19.42
C ASP A 52 4.71 -10.26 -18.66
N GLY A 53 4.48 -10.48 -17.36
CA GLY A 53 5.34 -11.30 -16.49
C GLY A 53 6.53 -10.55 -15.90
N GLU A 54 6.69 -9.26 -16.19
CA GLU A 54 7.75 -8.41 -15.67
C GLU A 54 7.42 -7.89 -14.27
N TYR A 55 8.44 -7.69 -13.44
CA TYR A 55 8.24 -7.14 -12.10
C TYR A 55 8.17 -5.62 -12.12
N GLU A 56 7.12 -5.09 -11.50
CA GLU A 56 6.98 -3.67 -11.18
C GLU A 56 7.12 -3.45 -9.68
N GLU A 57 7.72 -2.33 -9.29
CA GLU A 57 7.89 -1.96 -7.89
C GLU A 57 6.58 -1.48 -7.29
N ILE A 58 6.26 -1.97 -6.10
CA ILE A 58 5.19 -1.43 -5.26
C ILE A 58 5.83 -0.46 -4.28
N LYS A 59 5.24 0.72 -4.15
CA LYS A 59 5.52 1.65 -3.06
C LYS A 59 4.23 1.99 -2.35
N VAL A 60 4.19 1.76 -1.05
CA VAL A 60 3.09 2.18 -0.18
C VAL A 60 3.57 3.33 0.68
N SER A 61 2.77 4.39 0.79
CA SER A 61 2.98 5.47 1.73
C SER A 61 1.77 5.57 2.64
N ILE A 62 2.00 5.40 3.93
CA ILE A 62 1.00 5.55 4.99
C ILE A 62 1.39 6.76 5.82
N GLY A 63 0.43 7.59 6.19
CA GLY A 63 0.68 8.74 7.04
C GLY A 63 -0.59 9.33 7.61
N SER A 64 -0.47 10.25 8.57
CA SER A 64 -1.60 10.99 9.10
C SER A 64 -1.96 12.19 8.22
N GLY A 65 -3.21 12.25 7.77
CA GLY A 65 -3.83 13.47 7.25
C GLY A 65 -4.50 14.27 8.38
N PHE A 66 -5.11 15.41 8.03
CA PHE A 66 -5.72 16.35 8.98
C PHE A 66 -6.70 15.71 10.00
N CYS A 67 -7.38 14.62 9.65
CA CYS A 67 -8.29 13.89 10.55
C CYS A 67 -8.35 12.36 10.37
N LYS A 68 -7.58 11.77 9.44
CA LYS A 68 -7.68 10.34 9.09
C LYS A 68 -6.32 9.77 8.66
N ILE A 69 -6.16 8.46 8.77
CA ILE A 69 -5.01 7.75 8.21
C ILE A 69 -5.14 7.74 6.69
N GLU A 70 -4.07 8.18 6.03
CA GLU A 70 -3.94 8.19 4.58
C GLU A 70 -3.08 7.02 4.12
N CYS A 71 -3.54 6.30 3.12
CA CYS A 71 -2.79 5.25 2.44
C CYS A 71 -2.74 5.59 0.95
N ARG A 72 -1.54 5.51 0.36
CA ARG A 72 -1.30 5.64 -1.08
C ARG A 72 -0.51 4.43 -1.55
N ILE A 73 -0.98 3.78 -2.61
CA ILE A 73 -0.32 2.62 -3.20
C ILE A 73 0.06 2.98 -4.63
N PHE A 74 1.33 2.84 -4.95
CA PHE A 74 1.89 3.03 -6.27
C PHE A 74 2.40 1.69 -6.81
N VAL A 75 2.24 1.48 -8.11
CA VAL A 75 2.90 0.40 -8.84
C VAL A 75 3.67 1.03 -10.00
N GLY A 76 4.98 0.82 -10.04
CA GLY A 76 5.91 1.66 -10.79
C GLY A 76 5.73 3.14 -10.39
N ASP A 77 5.55 4.00 -11.39
CA ASP A 77 5.30 5.43 -11.20
C ASP A 77 3.81 5.82 -11.18
N ARG A 78 2.90 4.84 -11.14
CA ARG A 78 1.45 5.08 -11.23
C ARG A 78 0.79 4.98 -9.86
N LEU A 79 0.00 5.98 -9.50
CA LEU A 79 -0.86 5.93 -8.31
C LEU A 79 -2.06 5.02 -8.60
N LEU A 80 -2.11 3.88 -7.91
CA LEU A 80 -3.16 2.88 -8.08
C LEU A 80 -4.29 3.06 -7.07
N TYR A 81 -3.97 3.54 -5.86
CA TYR A 81 -4.95 3.73 -4.80
C TYR A 81 -4.57 4.91 -3.92
N THR A 82 -5.58 5.66 -3.48
CA THR A 82 -5.47 6.60 -2.36
C THR A 82 -6.76 6.62 -1.54
N THR A 83 -6.64 6.75 -0.22
CA THR A 83 -7.81 6.99 0.65
C THR A 83 -8.38 8.42 0.52
N LYS A 84 -7.64 9.37 -0.06
CA LYS A 84 -8.24 10.68 -0.39
C LYS A 84 -9.20 10.48 -1.56
N GLN A 85 -10.44 10.96 -1.44
CA GLN A 85 -11.30 11.11 -2.62
C GLN A 85 -10.56 12.02 -3.61
N GLN A 86 -10.29 11.49 -4.80
CA GLN A 86 -9.81 12.27 -5.92
C GLN A 86 -11.00 13.16 -6.32
N MET A 87 -11.03 14.40 -5.82
CA MET A 87 -11.99 15.40 -6.30
C MET A 87 -11.54 15.75 -7.72
N SER A 88 -12.23 15.20 -8.70
CA SER A 88 -12.20 15.70 -10.08
C SER A 88 -12.79 17.12 -10.02
N GLY A 89 -11.92 18.13 -10.07
CA GLY A 89 -12.33 19.51 -10.34
C GLY A 89 -12.55 19.73 -11.83
#